data_AF-A0A382MBG4-F1
#
_entry.id   AF-A0A382MBG4-F1
#
_cell.length_a   1.000
_cell.length_b   1.000
_cell.length_c   1.000
_cell.angle_alpha   90.00
_cell.angle_beta   90.00
_cell.angle_gamma   90.00
#
_symmetry.space_group_name_H-M   'P 1'
#
loop_
_entity.id
_entity.type
_entity.pdbx_description
1 polymer ?
#
loop_
_entity_poly.entity_id
_entity_poly.type
_entity_poly.pdbx_seq_one_letter_code
_entity_poly.pdbx_strand_id
1 'polypeptide(L)'
;MKYIDIENNIKLDFKINDRPYVIKQYAKDWYAYNNWSFEFLKNLDPDHKMKVNAVIGNMYSGENKFVSMNLKDYIEKIISSDTDAFLTTFHLFDKFPNLKKHIDYRNIKKNSVIYSL
;
A
#
# COMPACT_ATOMS: atom_id res chain seq x y z
N MET A 1 -23.46 2.06 9.14
CA MET A 1 -22.97 1.20 8.05
C MET A 1 -23.27 -0.24 8.42
N LYS A 2 -24.18 -0.93 7.70
CA LYS A 2 -24.27 -2.39 7.83
C LYS A 2 -23.01 -2.93 7.18
N TYR A 3 -22.15 -3.60 7.95
CA TYR A 3 -21.08 -4.39 7.36
C TYR A 3 -21.76 -5.41 6.48
N ILE A 4 -21.65 -5.25 5.16
CA ILE A 4 -21.97 -6.30 4.19
C ILE A 4 -21.19 -7.52 4.67
N ASP A 5 -21.84 -8.67 4.81
CA ASP A 5 -21.17 -9.91 5.16
C ASP A 5 -20.09 -10.19 4.10
N ILE A 6 -18.85 -9.80 4.39
CA ILE A 6 -17.72 -10.03 3.50
C ILE A 6 -17.44 -11.53 3.55
N GLU A 7 -17.79 -12.20 2.46
CA GLU A 7 -17.57 -13.64 2.32
C GLU A 7 -16.07 -13.93 2.35
N ASN A 8 -15.69 -14.89 3.20
CA ASN A 8 -14.31 -15.36 3.29
C ASN A 8 -14.11 -16.50 2.31
N ASN A 9 -13.17 -16.34 1.38
CA ASN A 9 -12.78 -17.38 0.44
C ASN A 9 -11.34 -17.84 0.72
N ILE A 10 -11.08 -19.12 0.44
CA ILE A 10 -9.75 -19.73 0.55
C ILE A 10 -9.02 -19.63 -0.80
N LYS A 11 -9.77 -19.47 -1.89
CA LYS A 11 -9.24 -19.39 -3.25
C LYS A 11 -9.71 -18.12 -3.93
N LEU A 12 -8.87 -17.64 -4.83
CA LEU A 12 -9.18 -16.54 -5.75
C LEU A 12 -10.25 -17.02 -6.73
N ASP A 13 -11.40 -16.33 -6.76
CA ASP A 13 -12.52 -16.65 -7.65
C ASP A 13 -12.96 -15.41 -8.44
N PHE A 14 -12.49 -15.33 -9.69
CA PHE A 14 -12.84 -14.23 -10.59
C PHE A 14 -14.26 -14.31 -11.16
N LYS A 15 -15.03 -15.37 -10.84
CA LYS A 15 -16.44 -15.47 -11.25
C LYS A 15 -17.35 -14.63 -10.35
N ILE A 16 -16.92 -14.35 -9.12
CA ILE A 16 -17.64 -13.45 -8.21
C ILE A 16 -17.40 -12.02 -8.67
N ASN A 17 -18.41 -11.41 -9.28
CA ASN A 17 -18.33 -10.07 -9.88
C ASN A 17 -19.40 -9.10 -9.34
N ASP A 18 -20.35 -9.58 -8.55
CA ASP A 18 -21.52 -8.86 -8.04
C ASP A 18 -21.39 -8.44 -6.57
N ARG A 19 -20.35 -8.91 -5.87
CA ARG A 19 -20.10 -8.59 -4.46
C ARG A 19 -18.61 -8.57 -4.09
N PRO A 20 -18.20 -7.74 -3.11
CA PRO A 20 -16.86 -7.79 -2.54
C PRO A 20 -16.66 -9.06 -1.71
N TYR A 21 -15.48 -9.65 -1.78
CA TYR A 21 -15.08 -10.81 -0.97
C TYR A 21 -13.62 -10.70 -0.53
N VAL A 22 -13.25 -11.42 0.53
CA VAL A 22 -11.87 -11.46 1.05
C VAL A 22 -11.27 -12.83 0.80
N ILE A 23 -10.06 -12.85 0.23
CA ILE A 23 -9.29 -14.07 0.05
C ILE A 23 -8.28 -14.16 1.17
N LYS A 24 -8.52 -15.06 2.12
CA LYS A 24 -7.58 -15.26 3.22
C LYS A 24 -6.30 -15.90 2.71
N GLN A 25 -5.18 -15.53 3.32
CA GLN A 25 -3.87 -16.13 3.07
C GLN A 25 -3.32 -16.01 1.63
N TYR A 26 -3.98 -15.28 0.72
CA TYR A 26 -3.53 -15.17 -0.67
C TYR A 26 -2.10 -14.63 -0.81
N ALA A 27 -1.74 -13.64 0.01
CA ALA A 27 -0.43 -13.00 -0.01
C ALA A 27 0.58 -13.61 0.96
N LYS A 28 0.28 -14.72 1.67
CA LYS A 28 1.13 -15.24 2.75
C LYS A 28 2.54 -15.61 2.29
N ASP A 29 2.66 -16.05 1.03
CA ASP A 29 3.90 -16.50 0.42
C ASP A 29 4.61 -15.37 -0.34
N TRP A 30 4.06 -14.14 -0.33
CA TRP A 30 4.75 -12.99 -0.91
C TRP A 30 5.96 -12.63 -0.06
N TYR A 31 7.07 -12.29 -0.71
CA TYR A 31 8.25 -11.80 0.01
C TYR A 31 7.90 -10.58 0.86
N ALA A 32 7.08 -9.67 0.33
CA ALA A 32 6.64 -8.47 1.04
C ALA A 32 5.91 -8.78 2.35
N TYR A 33 5.09 -9.84 2.38
CA TYR A 33 4.31 -10.21 3.57
C TYR A 33 5.19 -10.54 4.77
N ASN A 34 6.30 -11.24 4.53
CA ASN A 34 7.18 -11.71 5.60
C ASN A 34 8.37 -10.77 5.89
N ASN A 35 8.75 -9.91 4.94
CA ASN A 35 10.02 -9.19 5.00
C ASN A 35 9.88 -7.66 5.00
N TRP A 36 8.73 -7.09 4.62
CA TRP A 36 8.57 -5.64 4.67
C TRP A 36 8.29 -5.19 6.09
N SER A 37 9.10 -4.26 6.55
CA SER A 37 9.00 -3.58 7.84
C SER A 37 9.28 -2.10 7.64
N PHE A 38 8.98 -1.26 8.63
CA PHE A 38 9.38 0.15 8.55
C PHE A 38 10.90 0.31 8.43
N GLU A 39 11.69 -0.54 9.08
CA GLU A 39 13.15 -0.56 8.92
C GLU A 39 13.58 -0.90 7.49
N PHE A 40 12.95 -1.88 6.85
CA PHE A 40 13.18 -2.17 5.42
C PHE A 40 12.84 -0.95 4.54
N LEU A 41 11.67 -0.33 4.75
CA LEU A 41 11.21 0.81 3.97
C LEU A 41 12.09 2.04 4.15
N LYS A 42 12.56 2.29 5.38
CA LYS A 42 13.50 3.38 5.72
C LYS A 42 14.80 3.26 4.92
N ASN A 43 15.26 2.03 4.69
CA ASN A 43 16.51 1.74 4.00
C ASN A 43 16.37 1.64 2.46
N LEU A 44 15.19 1.91 1.89
CA LEU A 44 15.02 2.00 0.44
C LEU A 44 15.73 3.21 -0.19
N ASP A 45 15.91 4.28 0.59
CA ASP A 45 16.55 5.52 0.17
C ASP A 45 17.69 5.90 1.15
N PRO A 46 18.82 5.17 1.14
CA PRO A 46 19.91 5.40 2.09
C PRO A 46 20.53 6.80 1.94
N ASP A 47 20.44 7.40 0.75
CA ASP A 47 20.98 8.72 0.43
C ASP A 47 20.06 9.89 0.83
N HIS A 48 18.86 9.61 1.37
CA HIS A 48 17.85 10.62 1.77
C HIS A 48 17.47 11.60 0.64
N LYS A 49 17.42 11.12 -0.60
CA LYS A 49 17.14 11.97 -1.77
C LYS A 49 15.65 11.97 -2.14
N MET A 50 14.91 10.95 -1.75
CA MET A 50 13.51 10.77 -2.14
C MET A 50 12.60 11.65 -1.29
N LYS A 51 11.92 12.60 -1.95
CA LYS A 51 10.83 13.37 -1.33
C LYS A 51 9.50 12.64 -1.45
N VAL A 52 8.72 12.71 -0.39
CA VAL A 52 7.31 12.28 -0.34
C VAL A 52 6.43 13.45 0.07
N ASN A 53 5.20 13.43 -0.43
CA ASN A 53 4.16 14.38 -0.03
C ASN A 53 3.23 13.66 0.94
N ALA A 54 3.33 13.99 2.22
CA ALA A 54 2.47 13.49 3.26
C ALA A 54 1.32 14.48 3.51
N VAL A 55 0.20 13.95 3.98
CA VAL A 55 -0.99 14.72 4.35
C VAL A 55 -1.19 14.60 5.84
N ILE A 56 -1.32 15.75 6.51
CA ILE A 56 -1.69 15.86 7.92
C ILE A 56 -3.15 16.32 7.99
N GLY A 57 -3.91 15.79 8.96
CA GLY A 57 -5.33 16.06 9.12
C GLY A 57 -6.22 15.17 8.25
N ASN A 58 -7.52 15.45 8.24
CA ASN A 58 -8.50 14.60 7.57
C ASN A 58 -8.71 15.07 6.11
N MET A 59 -8.34 14.20 5.15
CA MET A 59 -8.51 14.50 3.73
C MET A 59 -9.97 14.81 3.35
N TYR A 60 -10.94 14.18 4.03
CA TYR A 60 -12.37 14.30 3.71
C TYR A 60 -13.08 15.46 4.43
N SER A 61 -12.47 16.07 5.45
CA SER A 61 -13.04 17.25 6.13
C SER A 61 -12.60 18.57 5.49
N GLY A 62 -11.67 18.55 4.53
CA GLY A 62 -11.07 19.75 3.94
C GLY A 62 -10.01 20.43 4.82
N GLU A 63 -9.88 20.00 6.08
CA GLU A 63 -8.83 20.43 7.01
C GLU A 63 -7.59 19.55 6.84
N ASN A 64 -6.91 19.73 5.71
CA ASN A 64 -5.69 18.99 5.42
C ASN A 64 -4.55 19.93 5.03
N LYS A 65 -3.33 19.48 5.31
CA LYS A 65 -2.10 20.15 4.90
C LYS A 65 -1.17 19.17 4.22
N PHE A 66 -0.72 19.53 3.04
CA PHE A 66 0.36 18.83 2.35
C PHE A 66 1.71 19.28 2.91
N VAL A 67 2.54 18.30 3.26
CA VAL A 67 3.90 18.52 3.76
C VAL A 67 4.86 17.67 2.93
N SER A 68 5.86 18.31 2.33
CA SER A 68 6.95 17.60 1.66
C SER A 68 8.07 17.31 2.65
N MET A 69 8.54 16.06 2.70
CA MET A 69 9.67 15.62 3.53
C MET A 69 10.41 14.47 2.86
N ASN A 70 11.58 14.08 3.38
CA ASN A 70 12.24 12.87 2.85
C ASN A 70 11.46 11.61 3.23
N LEU A 71 11.52 10.59 2.39
CA LEU A 71 10.91 9.29 2.67
C LEU A 71 11.45 8.72 3.99
N LYS A 72 12.77 8.80 4.21
CA LYS A 72 13.40 8.31 5.43
C LYS A 72 12.87 9.04 6.66
N ASP A 73 12.85 10.38 6.66
CA ASP A 73 12.31 11.19 7.76
C ASP A 73 10.84 10.85 8.05
N TYR A 74 10.04 10.65 7.00
CA TYR A 74 8.64 10.24 7.13
C TYR A 74 8.50 8.89 7.84
N ILE A 75 9.28 7.88 7.43
CA ILE A 75 9.25 6.55 8.04
C ILE A 75 9.78 6.60 9.49
N GLU A 76 10.81 7.39 9.77
CA GLU A 76 11.33 7.58 11.13
C GLU A 76 10.26 8.17 12.06
N LYS A 77 9.50 9.17 11.59
CA LYS A 77 8.38 9.73 12.35
C LYS A 77 7.26 8.72 12.61
N ILE A 78 6.99 7.82 11.67
CA ILE A 78 6.03 6.73 11.88
C ILE A 78 6.54 5.78 12.97
N ILE A 79 7.81 5.37 12.90
CA ILE A 79 8.43 4.47 13.88
C ILE A 79 8.40 5.09 15.28
N SER A 80 8.69 6.40 15.41
CA SER A 80 8.67 7.11 16.68
C SER A 80 7.26 7.51 17.14
N SER A 81 6.21 7.22 16.36
CA SER A 81 4.83 7.67 16.61
C SER A 81 4.69 9.19 16.75
N ASP A 82 5.57 9.96 16.11
CA ASP A 82 5.62 11.44 16.15
C ASP A 82 4.89 12.08 14.96
N THR A 83 3.94 11.36 14.36
CA THR A 83 3.15 11.88 13.26
C THR A 83 1.83 11.14 13.09
N ASP A 84 0.80 11.89 12.71
CA ASP A 84 -0.47 11.41 12.18
C ASP A 84 -0.53 11.54 10.64
N ALA A 85 0.59 11.94 10.02
CA ALA A 85 0.65 12.14 8.58
C ALA A 85 0.57 10.80 7.82
N PHE A 86 -0.05 10.82 6.65
CA PHE A 86 -0.15 9.65 5.77
C PHE A 86 0.14 10.02 4.32
N LEU A 87 0.57 9.03 3.52
CA LEU A 87 0.79 9.20 2.09
C LEU A 87 -0.52 8.94 1.34
N THR A 88 -1.07 9.95 0.67
CA THR A 88 -2.29 9.81 -0.15
C THR A 88 -2.01 9.21 -1.53
N THR A 89 -0.94 9.65 -2.20
CA THR A 89 -0.57 9.23 -3.56
C THR A 89 0.94 9.00 -3.69
N PHE A 90 1.42 7.90 -3.10
CA PHE A 90 2.81 7.48 -3.26
C PHE A 90 2.93 6.25 -4.15
N HIS A 91 3.40 6.46 -5.38
CA HIS A 91 3.65 5.39 -6.35
C HIS A 91 4.94 4.64 -6.03
N LEU A 92 4.93 3.84 -4.94
CA LEU A 92 6.08 3.12 -4.41
C LEU A 92 6.82 2.31 -5.48
N PHE A 93 6.10 1.59 -6.33
CA PHE A 93 6.69 0.72 -7.36
C PHE A 93 7.24 1.47 -8.58
N ASP A 94 6.92 2.74 -8.76
CA ASP A 94 7.54 3.56 -9.80
C ASP A 94 8.86 4.15 -9.31
N LYS A 95 8.92 4.48 -8.01
CA LYS A 95 10.15 4.94 -7.35
C LYS A 95 11.13 3.82 -7.08
N PHE A 96 10.64 2.62 -6.73
CA PHE A 96 11.46 1.44 -6.47
C PHE A 96 10.95 0.23 -7.29
N PRO A 97 11.22 0.18 -8.61
CA PRO A 97 10.71 -0.88 -9.49
C PRO A 97 11.08 -2.30 -9.06
N ASN A 98 12.26 -2.45 -8.45
CA ASN A 98 12.75 -3.71 -7.91
C ASN A 98 11.85 -4.30 -6.82
N LEU A 99 10.94 -3.52 -6.23
CA LEU A 99 9.98 -4.05 -5.24
C LEU A 99 8.85 -4.84 -5.89
N LYS A 100 8.62 -4.72 -7.20
CA LYS A 100 7.59 -5.48 -7.91
C LYS A 100 7.81 -7.00 -7.83
N LYS A 101 9.06 -7.46 -7.72
CA LYS A 101 9.37 -8.90 -7.50
C LYS A 101 9.03 -9.41 -6.10
N HIS A 102 8.70 -8.52 -5.15
CA HIS A 102 8.35 -8.92 -3.79
C HIS A 102 6.86 -9.29 -3.62
N ILE A 103 6.05 -9.07 -4.66
CA ILE A 103 4.61 -9.34 -4.66
C ILE A 103 4.25 -10.21 -5.87
N ASP A 104 3.28 -11.11 -5.73
CA ASP A 104 2.76 -11.91 -6.83
C ASP A 104 1.28 -11.62 -7.11
N TYR A 105 1.05 -10.56 -7.86
CA TYR A 105 -0.30 -10.09 -8.23
C TYR A 105 -0.68 -10.46 -9.67
N ARG A 106 0.06 -11.37 -10.33
CA ARG A 106 -0.14 -11.71 -11.76
C ARG A 106 -1.55 -12.21 -12.07
N ASN A 107 -2.10 -13.08 -11.22
CA ASN A 107 -3.45 -13.60 -11.39
C ASN A 107 -4.50 -12.49 -11.30
N ILE A 108 -4.37 -11.57 -10.34
CA ILE A 108 -5.24 -10.40 -10.18
C ILE A 108 -5.12 -9.50 -11.41
N LYS A 109 -3.89 -9.18 -11.81
CA LYS A 109 -3.59 -8.33 -12.97
C LYS A 109 -4.20 -8.87 -14.26
N LYS A 110 -4.11 -10.17 -14.52
CA LYS A 110 -4.67 -10.82 -15.73
C LYS A 110 -6.18 -10.69 -15.84
N ASN A 111 -6.88 -10.59 -14.71
CA ASN A 111 -8.35 -10.59 -14.65
C ASN A 111 -8.90 -9.21 -14.23
N SER A 112 -8.06 -8.17 -14.17
CA SER A 112 -8.54 -6.82 -13.87
C SER A 112 -9.07 -6.15 -15.14
N VAL A 113 -10.17 -5.40 -14.98
CA VAL A 113 -10.81 -4.63 -16.07
C VAL A 113 -9.87 -3.55 -16.65
N ILE A 114 -8.82 -3.19 -15.92
CA ILE A 114 -7.83 -2.18 -16.33
C ILE A 114 -6.84 -2.75 -17.37
N TYR A 115 -6.76 -4.06 -17.58
CA TYR A 115 -5.89 -4.67 -18.59
C TYR A 115 -6.51 -4.73 -20.00
N SER A 116 -7.78 -4.35 -20.15
CA SER A 116 -8.52 -4.32 -21.42
C SER A 116 -8.59 -2.91 -22.05
N LEU A 117 -7.80 -1.96 -21.58
CA LEU A 117 -7.55 -0.64 -22.17
C LEU A 117 -6.03 -0.44 -22.28
#